data_AF-A0A3B6XF16-F1
#
_entry.id   AF-A0A3B6XF16-F1
#
_cell.length_a   1.000
_cell.length_b   1.000
_cell.length_c   1.000
_cell.angle_alpha   90.00
_cell.angle_beta   90.00
_cell.angle_gamma   90.00
#
_symmetry.space_group_name_H-M   'P 1'
#
loop_
_entity.id
_entity.type
_entity.pdbx_description
1 polymer ?
#
loop_
_entity_poly.entity_id
_entity_poly.type
_entity_poly.pdbx_seq_one_letter_code
_entity_poly.pdbx_strand_id
1 'polypeptide(L)'
;MSNHIEWGHAADSLYTLHPRERAIEKFHPEDEDAVSGPFVLGLWNGNGDGLALQGSRREILDYLGHVIAHVRRETHPRLELDQALKRLHTLREERSAVLDHANYSTCDVARLDEAEVDLLNDVAEAAAEVNAELHPY
;
A
#
# COMPACT_ATOMS: atom_id res chain seq x y z
N MET A 1 10.36 -23.67 -1.96
CA MET A 1 9.52 -22.98 -2.97
C MET A 1 10.31 -21.76 -3.41
N SER A 2 10.58 -21.60 -4.71
CA SER A 2 11.18 -20.38 -5.25
C SER A 2 10.03 -19.49 -5.70
N ASN A 3 9.90 -18.30 -5.13
CA ASN A 3 8.92 -17.33 -5.62
C ASN A 3 9.57 -16.58 -6.78
N HIS A 4 9.08 -16.80 -8.00
CA HIS A 4 9.37 -15.87 -9.09
C HIS A 4 8.56 -14.61 -8.86
N ILE A 5 9.24 -13.55 -8.43
CA ILE A 5 8.66 -12.22 -8.22
C ILE A 5 9.36 -11.27 -9.16
N GLU A 6 8.58 -10.63 -10.02
CA GLU A 6 9.06 -9.60 -10.92
C GLU A 6 8.56 -8.24 -10.45
N TRP A 7 9.43 -7.25 -10.53
CA TRP A 7 9.13 -5.88 -10.14
C TRP A 7 8.67 -5.09 -11.36
N GLY A 8 7.67 -4.24 -11.17
CA GLY A 8 7.15 -3.36 -12.20
C GLY A 8 6.50 -2.12 -11.60
N HIS A 9 6.28 -1.10 -12.44
CA HIS A 9 5.57 0.11 -12.05
C HIS A 9 4.10 0.02 -12.45
N ALA A 10 3.21 0.35 -11.51
CA ALA A 10 1.76 0.33 -11.75
C ALA A 10 1.33 1.27 -12.89
N ALA A 11 2.06 2.36 -13.12
CA ALA A 11 1.80 3.31 -14.21
C ALA A 11 1.99 2.71 -15.61
N ASP A 12 2.84 1.69 -15.73
CA ASP A 12 3.18 1.02 -16.99
C ASP A 12 2.54 -0.37 -17.10
N SER A 13 1.76 -0.77 -16.09
CA SER A 13 1.10 -2.07 -16.07
C SER A 13 -0.03 -2.16 -17.08
N LEU A 14 -0.16 -3.34 -17.69
CA LEU A 14 -1.18 -3.65 -18.68
C LEU A 14 -2.13 -4.72 -18.15
N TYR A 15 -3.38 -4.68 -18.61
CA TYR A 15 -4.37 -5.72 -18.31
C TYR A 15 -5.11 -6.16 -19.58
N THR A 16 -5.48 -7.42 -19.61
CA THR A 16 -6.29 -8.00 -20.71
C THR A 16 -7.28 -9.00 -20.15
N LEU A 17 -8.53 -8.97 -20.61
CA LEU A 17 -9.54 -9.97 -20.26
C LEU A 17 -10.03 -10.68 -21.51
N HIS A 18 -9.91 -12.00 -21.54
CA HIS A 18 -10.28 -12.83 -22.68
C HIS A 18 -11.15 -14.01 -22.26
N PRO A 19 -12.11 -14.44 -23.10
CA PRO A 19 -12.69 -15.78 -23.00
C PRO A 19 -11.60 -16.84 -23.11
N ARG A 20 -11.82 -18.00 -22.51
CA ARG A 20 -10.87 -19.13 -22.44
C ARG A 20 -10.13 -19.39 -23.75
N GLU A 21 -10.86 -19.56 -24.85
CA GLU A 21 -10.30 -19.96 -26.15
C GLU A 21 -9.33 -18.91 -26.68
N ARG A 22 -9.70 -17.63 -26.56
CA ARG A 22 -8.85 -16.51 -26.98
C ARG A 22 -7.65 -16.30 -26.04
N ALA A 23 -7.81 -16.64 -24.76
CA ALA A 23 -6.71 -16.57 -23.80
C ALA A 23 -5.64 -17.63 -24.11
N ILE A 24 -6.05 -18.87 -24.43
CA ILE A 24 -5.15 -19.95 -24.87
C ILE A 24 -4.40 -19.52 -26.13
N GLU A 25 -5.11 -19.00 -27.14
CA GLU A 25 -4.51 -18.52 -28.39
C GLU A 25 -3.46 -17.42 -28.15
N LYS A 26 -3.70 -16.51 -27.21
CA LYS A 26 -2.83 -15.33 -27.00
C LYS A 26 -1.69 -15.56 -26.02
N PHE A 27 -1.93 -16.30 -24.95
CA PHE A 27 -0.98 -16.45 -23.86
C PHE A 27 -0.11 -17.71 -24.04
N HIS A 28 -0.49 -18.61 -24.94
CA HIS A 28 0.25 -19.84 -25.25
C HIS A 28 0.69 -20.59 -23.97
N PRO A 29 -0.27 -20.97 -23.09
CA PRO A 29 0.08 -21.69 -21.87
C PRO A 29 0.80 -23.01 -22.22
N GLU A 30 1.74 -23.43 -21.37
CA GLU A 30 2.47 -24.69 -21.57
C GLU A 30 1.53 -25.92 -21.57
N ASP A 31 0.43 -25.82 -20.83
CA ASP A 31 -0.65 -26.80 -20.77
C ASP A 31 -2.01 -26.10 -20.95
N GLU A 32 -2.66 -26.32 -22.10
CA GLU A 32 -3.98 -25.74 -22.40
C GLU A 32 -5.08 -26.31 -21.50
N ASP A 33 -4.96 -27.56 -21.05
CA ASP A 33 -5.94 -28.22 -20.19
C ASP A 33 -5.92 -27.64 -18.76
N ALA A 34 -4.81 -27.05 -18.35
CA ALA A 34 -4.70 -26.31 -17.10
C ALA A 34 -5.57 -25.03 -17.09
N VAL A 35 -5.90 -24.48 -18.26
CA VAL A 35 -6.84 -23.36 -18.38
C VAL A 35 -8.26 -23.92 -18.44
N SER A 36 -8.94 -23.92 -17.31
CA SER A 36 -10.28 -24.46 -17.11
C SER A 36 -11.35 -23.39 -16.89
N GLY A 37 -10.96 -22.18 -16.48
CA GLY A 37 -11.86 -21.06 -16.24
C GLY A 37 -12.44 -20.48 -17.54
N PRO A 38 -13.70 -20.03 -17.54
CA PRO A 38 -14.35 -19.48 -18.74
C PRO A 38 -13.75 -18.13 -19.19
N PHE A 39 -13.12 -17.39 -18.27
CA PHE A 39 -12.41 -16.16 -18.55
C PHE A 39 -11.02 -16.18 -17.93
N VAL A 40 -10.10 -15.48 -18.58
CA VAL A 40 -8.73 -15.28 -18.10
C VAL A 40 -8.40 -13.80 -18.12
N LEU A 41 -8.02 -13.26 -16.95
CA LEU A 41 -7.49 -11.93 -16.73
C LEU A 41 -5.96 -12.01 -16.68
N GLY A 42 -5.30 -11.43 -17.68
CA GLY A 42 -3.86 -11.19 -17.67
C GLY A 42 -3.53 -9.85 -17.02
N LEU A 43 -2.55 -9.85 -16.12
CA LEU A 43 -1.99 -8.69 -15.44
C LEU A 43 -0.49 -8.66 -15.70
N TRP A 44 0.00 -7.63 -16.39
CA TRP A 44 1.36 -7.58 -16.92
C TRP A 44 2.09 -6.33 -16.44
N ASN A 45 3.39 -6.44 -16.18
CA ASN A 45 4.28 -5.30 -16.03
C ASN A 45 4.63 -4.70 -17.41
N GLY A 46 5.37 -3.59 -17.41
CA GLY A 46 5.77 -2.92 -18.66
C GLY A 46 6.71 -3.74 -19.57
N ASN A 47 7.34 -4.80 -19.04
CA ASN A 47 8.19 -5.71 -19.81
C ASN A 47 7.41 -6.89 -20.42
N GLY A 48 6.13 -7.02 -20.08
CA GLY A 48 5.25 -8.10 -20.54
C GLY A 48 5.21 -9.32 -19.63
N ASP A 49 5.96 -9.33 -18.52
CA ASP A 49 5.91 -10.41 -17.55
C ASP A 49 4.76 -10.18 -16.54
N GLY A 50 4.20 -11.25 -15.97
CA GLY A 50 3.14 -11.13 -14.99
C GLY A 50 2.31 -12.38 -14.76
N LEU A 51 1.02 -12.18 -14.44
CA LEU A 51 0.14 -13.21 -13.92
C LEU A 51 -1.15 -13.33 -14.74
N ALA A 52 -1.50 -14.56 -15.10
CA ALA A 52 -2.81 -14.91 -15.64
C ALA A 52 -3.70 -15.51 -14.54
N LEU A 53 -4.85 -14.87 -14.29
CA LEU A 53 -5.88 -15.33 -13.36
C LEU A 53 -7.07 -15.87 -14.15
N GLN A 54 -7.48 -17.11 -13.89
CA GLN A 54 -8.63 -17.73 -14.54
C GLN A 54 -9.82 -17.88 -13.58
N GLY A 55 -11.03 -17.78 -14.10
CA GLY A 55 -12.24 -18.00 -13.31
C GLY A 55 -13.52 -17.50 -13.99
N SER A 56 -14.63 -17.60 -13.27
CA SER A 56 -15.87 -16.94 -13.67
C SER A 56 -15.77 -15.42 -13.55
N ARG A 57 -16.65 -14.70 -14.23
CA ARG A 57 -16.78 -13.24 -14.09
C ARG A 57 -16.91 -12.81 -12.62
N ARG A 58 -17.70 -13.55 -11.83
CA ARG A 58 -17.93 -13.23 -10.42
C ARG A 58 -16.65 -13.39 -9.61
N GLU A 59 -15.94 -14.50 -9.75
CA GLU A 59 -14.69 -14.76 -9.01
C GLU A 59 -13.60 -13.73 -9.34
N ILE A 60 -13.46 -13.36 -10.61
CA ILE A 60 -12.48 -12.33 -11.01
C ILE A 60 -12.84 -10.98 -10.38
N LEU A 61 -14.11 -10.58 -10.41
CA LEU A 61 -14.55 -9.31 -9.80
C LEU A 61 -14.40 -9.33 -8.27
N ASP A 62 -14.74 -10.45 -7.62
CA ASP A 62 -14.61 -10.61 -6.17
C ASP A 62 -13.13 -10.52 -5.77
N TYR A 63 -12.24 -11.19 -6.49
CA TYR A 63 -10.79 -11.10 -6.27
C TYR A 63 -10.27 -9.66 -6.41
N LEU A 64 -10.61 -8.98 -7.51
CA LEU A 64 -10.20 -7.58 -7.71
C LEU A 64 -10.76 -6.66 -6.63
N GLY A 65 -12.01 -6.89 -6.19
CA GLY A 65 -12.61 -6.19 -5.06
C GLY A 65 -11.80 -6.37 -3.78
N HIS A 66 -11.35 -7.59 -3.49
CA HIS A 66 -10.48 -7.87 -2.34
C HIS A 66 -9.12 -7.18 -2.47
N VAL A 67 -8.48 -7.21 -3.64
CA VAL A 67 -7.21 -6.53 -3.88
C VAL A 67 -7.36 -5.02 -3.68
N ILE A 68 -8.38 -4.40 -4.26
CA ILE A 68 -8.66 -2.97 -4.10
C ILE A 68 -8.89 -2.63 -2.63
N ALA A 69 -9.71 -3.40 -1.93
CA ALA A 69 -9.99 -3.19 -0.51
C ALA A 69 -8.71 -3.34 0.34
N HIS A 70 -7.85 -4.29 0.01
CA HIS A 70 -6.58 -4.50 0.69
C HIS A 70 -5.63 -3.32 0.47
N VAL A 71 -5.40 -2.92 -0.78
CA VAL A 71 -4.54 -1.77 -1.11
C VAL A 71 -5.03 -0.53 -0.38
N ARG A 72 -6.32 -0.19 -0.50
CA ARG A 72 -6.91 0.96 0.21
C ARG A 72 -6.69 0.93 1.72
N ARG A 73 -6.77 -0.25 2.33
CA ARG A 73 -6.56 -0.39 3.78
C ARG A 73 -5.10 -0.19 4.15
N GLU A 74 -4.19 -0.84 3.44
CA GLU A 74 -2.75 -0.78 3.76
C GLU A 74 -2.13 0.57 3.39
N THR A 75 -2.69 1.28 2.41
CA THR A 75 -2.24 2.62 2.01
C THR A 75 -3.12 3.72 2.59
N HIS A 76 -3.98 3.45 3.58
CA HIS A 76 -4.87 4.48 4.13
C HIS A 76 -4.03 5.50 4.91
N PRO A 77 -4.01 6.79 4.55
CA PRO A 77 -3.18 7.79 5.24
C PRO A 77 -3.55 8.01 6.71
N ARG A 78 -4.75 7.57 7.13
CA ARG A 78 -5.15 7.59 8.55
C ARG A 78 -4.26 6.69 9.42
N LEU A 79 -3.75 5.59 8.89
CA LEU A 79 -2.82 4.74 9.63
C LEU A 79 -1.50 5.47 9.90
N GLU A 80 -1.00 6.23 8.93
CA GLU A 80 0.20 7.04 9.09
C GLU A 80 -0.03 8.20 10.05
N LEU A 81 -1.15 8.91 9.92
CA LEU A 81 -1.55 9.97 10.85
C LEU A 81 -1.71 9.44 12.29
N ASP A 82 -2.38 8.32 12.49
CA ASP A 82 -2.55 7.71 13.81
C ASP A 82 -1.20 7.29 14.42
N GLN A 83 -0.27 6.79 13.61
CA GLN A 83 1.08 6.46 14.06
C GLN A 83 1.89 7.71 14.41
N ALA A 84 1.83 8.75 13.58
CA ALA A 84 2.51 10.03 13.83
C ALA A 84 1.99 10.70 15.11
N LEU A 85 0.66 10.71 15.31
CA LEU A 85 0.03 11.22 16.54
C LEU A 85 0.43 10.43 17.79
N LYS A 86 0.52 9.09 17.70
CA LYS A 86 1.02 8.26 18.81
C LYS A 86 2.47 8.58 19.15
N ARG A 87 3.34 8.69 18.16
CA ARG A 87 4.75 9.09 18.37
C ARG A 87 4.82 10.46 19.04
N LEU A 88 3.98 11.42 18.62
CA LEU A 88 3.95 12.77 19.20
C LEU A 88 3.51 12.75 20.65
N HIS A 89 2.52 11.92 20.97
CA HIS A 89 2.07 11.74 22.35
C HIS A 89 3.19 11.17 23.23
N THR A 90 3.86 10.11 22.79
CA THR A 90 4.99 9.51 23.51
C THR A 90 6.14 10.50 23.70
N LEU A 91 6.50 11.28 22.68
CA LEU A 91 7.55 12.30 22.79
C LEU A 91 7.21 13.37 23.85
N ARG A 92 5.94 13.78 23.94
CA ARG A 92 5.47 14.73 24.94
C ARG A 92 5.50 14.16 26.36
N GLU A 93 5.18 12.88 26.52
CA GLU A 93 5.33 12.18 27.79
C GLU A 93 6.81 12.09 28.21
N GLU A 94 7.71 11.76 27.29
CA GLU A 94 9.16 11.74 27.52
C GLU A 94 9.68 13.12 27.94
N ARG A 95 9.24 14.18 27.25
CA ARG A 95 9.58 15.57 27.58
C ARG A 95 9.08 15.96 28.96
N SER A 96 7.85 15.61 29.32
CA SER A 96 7.32 15.86 30.67
C SER A 96 8.17 15.17 31.74
N ALA A 97 8.52 13.90 31.52
CA ALA A 97 9.34 13.14 32.46
C ALA A 97 10.75 13.72 32.65
N VAL A 98 11.37 14.24 31.57
CA VAL A 98 12.66 14.95 31.66
C VAL A 98 12.51 16.24 32.47
N LEU A 99 11.46 17.03 32.24
CA LEU A 99 11.25 18.28 32.98
C LEU A 99 10.96 18.05 34.47
N ASP A 100 10.34 16.92 34.83
CA ASP A 100 10.06 16.54 36.22
C ASP A 100 11.29 16.04 36.98
N HIS A 101 12.40 15.75 36.28
CA HIS A 101 13.66 15.35 36.89
C HIS A 101 14.39 16.56 37.50
N ALA A 102 14.67 16.52 38.81
CA ALA A 102 15.27 17.63 39.56
C ALA A 102 16.63 18.16 39.03
N ASN A 103 17.33 17.42 38.17
CA ASN A 103 18.62 17.76 37.57
C ASN A 103 18.61 17.61 36.03
N TYR A 104 17.51 17.98 35.36
CA TYR A 104 17.45 17.88 33.92
C TYR A 104 18.48 18.79 33.23
N SER A 105 19.06 18.31 32.14
CA SER A 105 19.95 19.11 31.29
C SER A 105 19.14 19.89 30.27
N THR A 106 19.48 21.16 30.06
CA THR A 106 18.87 21.99 29.02
C THR A 106 19.15 21.43 27.61
N CYS A 107 20.26 20.69 27.44
CA CYS A 107 20.56 20.01 26.18
C CYS A 107 19.60 18.83 25.89
N ASP A 108 19.11 18.14 26.92
CA ASP A 108 18.19 17.01 26.75
C ASP A 108 16.81 17.51 26.28
N VAL A 109 16.38 18.67 26.80
CA VAL A 109 15.14 19.33 26.38
C VAL A 109 15.25 19.86 24.95
N ALA A 110 16.36 20.51 24.59
CA ALA A 110 16.56 21.04 23.24
C ALA A 110 16.53 19.95 22.16
N ARG A 111 17.11 18.77 22.44
CA ARG A 111 17.05 17.62 21.52
C ARG A 111 15.63 17.08 21.34
N LEU A 112 14.82 17.10 22.40
CA LEU A 112 13.42 16.67 22.33
C LEU A 112 12.55 17.70 21.60
N ASP A 113 12.82 19.00 21.78
CA ASP A 113 12.11 20.06 21.07
C ASP A 113 12.40 20.00 19.55
N GLU A 114 13.65 19.70 19.13
CA GLU A 114 14.00 19.49 17.72
C GLU A 114 13.26 18.26 17.12
N ALA A 115 13.23 17.15 17.86
CA ALA A 115 12.46 15.96 17.47
C ALA A 115 10.94 16.22 17.43
N GLU A 116 10.41 17.12 18.27
CA GLU A 116 8.99 17.49 18.24
C GLU A 116 8.65 18.28 16.98
N VAL A 117 9.54 19.19 16.54
CA VAL A 117 9.34 19.96 15.31
C VAL A 117 9.28 19.04 14.08
N ASP A 118 10.22 18.10 13.96
CA ASP A 118 10.24 17.15 12.84
C ASP A 118 8.96 16.31 12.82
N LEU A 119 8.53 15.81 13.97
CA LEU A 119 7.34 14.99 14.07
C LEU A 119 6.04 15.77 13.86
N LEU A 120 6.00 17.06 14.20
CA LEU A 120 4.88 17.93 13.88
C LEU A 120 4.76 18.18 12.37
N ASN A 121 5.88 18.21 11.63
CA ASN A 121 5.87 18.26 10.17
C ASN A 121 5.30 16.96 9.59
N ASP A 122 5.73 15.80 10.09
CA ASP A 122 5.19 14.49 9.69
C ASP A 122 3.66 14.41 9.93
N VAL A 123 3.19 14.89 11.08
CA VAL A 123 1.75 14.96 11.39
C VAL A 123 1.02 15.90 10.42
N ALA A 124 1.60 17.05 10.09
CA ALA A 124 0.99 18.02 9.18
C ALA A 124 0.88 17.45 7.75
N GLU A 125 1.91 16.74 7.29
CA GLU A 125 1.92 16.06 5.99
C GLU A 125 0.86 14.96 5.93
N ALA A 126 0.86 14.03 6.89
CA ALA A 126 -0.14 12.95 6.96
C ALA A 126 -1.58 13.51 7.10
N ALA A 127 -1.77 14.60 7.85
CA ALA A 127 -3.07 15.25 7.97
C ALA A 127 -3.54 15.90 6.66
N ALA A 128 -2.62 16.48 5.88
CA ALA A 128 -2.92 17.04 4.57
C ALA A 128 -3.37 15.95 3.59
N GLU A 129 -2.74 14.78 3.60
CA GLU A 129 -3.14 13.63 2.79
C GLU A 129 -4.53 13.11 3.14
N VAL A 130 -4.83 12.93 4.44
CA VAL A 130 -6.18 12.57 4.90
C VAL A 130 -7.22 13.60 4.48
N ASN A 131 -6.89 14.89 4.53
CA ASN A 131 -7.80 15.97 4.14
C ASN A 131 -8.08 15.98 2.63
N ALA A 132 -7.07 15.69 1.81
CA ALA A 132 -7.22 15.56 0.36
C ALA A 132 -8.13 14.38 -0.02
N GLU A 133 -8.07 13.26 0.69
CA GLU A 133 -8.98 12.12 0.48
C GLU A 133 -10.43 12.41 0.86
N LEU A 134 -10.68 13.25 1.88
CA LEU A 134 -12.02 13.62 2.33
C LEU A 134 -12.68 14.67 1.44
N HIS A 135 -11.88 15.45 0.71
CA HIS A 135 -12.32 16.49 -0.22
C HIS A 135 -11.73 16.29 -1.62
N PRO A 136 -12.11 15.20 -2.32
CA PRO A 136 -11.74 15.05 -3.73
C PRO A 136 -12.44 16.17 -4.52
N TYR A 137 -11.65 17.00 -5.19
CA TYR A 137 -12.14 18.04 -6.10
C TYR A 137 -13.09 17.49 -7.17
#